data_AF-A0A3E0WT83-F1
#
_entry.id   AF-A0A3E0WT83-F1
#
_cell.length_a   1.000
_cell.length_b   1.000
_cell.length_c   1.000
_cell.angle_alpha   90.00
_cell.angle_beta   90.00
_cell.angle_gamma   90.00
#
_symmetry.space_group_name_H-M   'P 1'
#
loop_
_entity.id
_entity.type
_entity.pdbx_description
1 polymer ?
#
loop_
_entity_poly.entity_id
_entity_poly.type
_entity_poly.pdbx_seq_one_letter_code
_entity_poly.pdbx_strand_id
1 'polypeptide(L)' 'MAYVDAKTWANEEFHPNSRPDLRTVRDWVKNGYVPGRIIGPRRVYINVDAWKKEQTGNDLADKVLNNQ' A
#
# COMPACT_ATOMS: atom_id res chain seq x y z
N MET A 1 -6.32 -9.71 -11.51
CA MET A 1 -5.67 -8.41 -11.27
C MET A 1 -6.76 -7.41 -10.93
N ALA A 2 -7.19 -7.39 -9.68
CA ALA A 2 -8.12 -6.40 -9.17
C ALA A 2 -7.39 -5.10 -8.84
N TYR A 3 -7.85 -3.99 -9.43
CA TYR A 3 -7.39 -2.65 -9.11
C TYR A 3 -8.52 -1.91 -8.40
N VAL A 4 -8.21 -1.30 -7.26
CA VAL A 4 -9.13 -0.46 -6.49
C VAL A 4 -8.59 0.95 -6.41
N ASP A 5 -9.44 1.95 -6.24
CA ASP A 5 -8.96 3.31 -6.05
C ASP A 5 -8.23 3.46 -4.70
N ALA A 6 -7.25 4.36 -4.65
CA ALA A 6 -6.44 4.59 -3.46
C ALA A 6 -7.25 5.01 -2.22
N LYS A 7 -8.41 5.67 -2.40
CA LYS A 7 -9.24 6.10 -1.27
C LYS A 7 -9.94 4.90 -0.64
N THR A 8 -10.54 4.05 -1.48
CA THR A 8 -11.20 2.81 -1.05
C THR A 8 -10.20 1.88 -0.40
N TRP A 9 -9.04 1.66 -1.02
CA TRP A 9 -7.95 0.88 -0.42
C TRP A 9 -7.51 1.43 0.94
N ALA A 10 -7.28 2.74 1.06
CA ALA A 10 -6.89 3.34 2.33
C ALA A 10 -7.98 3.21 3.40
N ASN A 11 -9.26 3.21 3.01
CA ASN A 11 -10.36 3.02 3.94
C ASN A 11 -10.47 1.58 4.46
N GLU A 12 -10.11 0.60 3.63
CA GLU A 12 -10.16 -0.83 3.94
C GLU A 12 -8.95 -1.28 4.76
N GLU A 13 -7.75 -0.79 4.43
CA GLU A 13 -6.50 -1.25 5.06
C GLU A 13 -6.10 -0.47 6.32
N PHE A 14 -6.56 0.78 6.48
CA PHE A 14 -6.14 1.64 7.59
C PHE A 14 -7.31 1.99 8.52
N HIS A 15 -7.01 2.01 9.82
CA HIS A 15 -7.93 2.50 10.82
C HIS A 15 -8.34 3.96 10.51
N PRO A 16 -9.60 4.38 10.75
CA PRO A 16 -10.10 5.71 10.38
C PRO A 16 -9.21 6.89 10.80
N ASN A 17 -8.55 6.79 11.96
CA ASN A 17 -7.68 7.84 12.51
C ASN A 17 -6.22 7.79 12.02
N SER A 18 -5.84 6.78 11.24
CA SER A 18 -4.48 6.61 10.68
C SER A 18 -4.48 6.54 9.16
N ARG A 19 -5.59 6.93 8.51
CA ARG A 19 -5.71 6.89 7.06
C ARG A 19 -4.72 7.87 6.43
N PRO A 20 -3.85 7.41 5.52
CA PRO A 20 -2.96 8.28 4.78
C PRO A 20 -3.77 9.20 3.84
N ASP A 21 -3.27 10.41 3.62
CA ASP A 21 -3.76 11.26 2.52
C ASP A 21 -3.46 10.57 1.17
N LEU A 22 -4.30 10.81 0.17
CA LEU A 22 -4.10 10.36 -1.21
C LEU A 22 -2.74 10.79 -1.78
N ARG A 23 -2.20 11.94 -1.36
CA ARG A 23 -0.83 12.34 -1.76
C ARG A 23 0.20 11.35 -1.25
N THR A 24 0.08 10.93 0.01
CA THR A 24 0.98 9.94 0.61
C THR A 24 0.86 8.59 -0.10
N VAL A 25 -0.36 8.12 -0.39
CA VAL A 25 -0.57 6.87 -1.14
C VAL A 25 0.01 6.94 -2.54
N ARG A 26 -0.12 8.10 -3.21
CA ARG A 26 0.51 8.34 -4.51
C ARG A 26 2.03 8.21 -4.44
N ASP A 27 2.65 8.81 -3.41
CA ASP A 27 4.10 8.75 -3.23
C ASP A 27 4.56 7.32 -2.95
N TRP A 28 3.78 6.53 -2.21
CA TRP A 28 4.05 5.11 -2.01
C TRP A 28 4.04 4.31 -3.31
N VAL A 29 3.05 4.53 -4.17
CA VAL A 29 2.98 3.88 -5.49
C VAL A 29 4.13 4.35 -6.39
N LYS A 30 4.46 5.64 -6.36
CA LYS A 30 5.56 6.21 -7.15
C LYS A 30 6.91 5.64 -6.73
N ASN A 31 7.13 5.46 -5.43
CA ASN A 31 8.37 4.94 -4.87
C ASN A 31 8.43 3.40 -4.85
N GLY A 32 7.36 2.72 -5.27
CA GLY A 32 7.29 1.26 -5.32
C GLY A 32 7.06 0.56 -3.99
N TYR A 33 6.68 1.29 -2.93
CA TYR A 33 6.32 0.71 -1.62
C TYR A 33 4.97 0.01 -1.64
N VAL A 34 4.08 0.45 -2.52
CA VAL A 34 2.75 -0.14 -2.70
C VAL A 34 2.58 -0.45 -4.19
N PRO A 35 2.26 -1.70 -4.56
CA PRO A 35 2.06 -2.06 -5.96
C PRO A 35 0.78 -1.39 -6.49
N GLY A 36 0.94 -0.54 -7.49
CA GLY A 36 -0.17 0.23 -8.04
C GLY A 36 0.17 0.94 -9.32
N ARG A 37 -0.80 1.70 -9.84
CA ARG A 37 -0.66 2.50 -11.05
C ARG A 37 -1.25 3.88 -10.86
N ILE A 38 -0.50 4.89 -11.30
CA ILE A 38 -0.96 6.27 -11.38
C ILE A 38 -1.49 6.51 -12.80
N ILE A 39 -2.72 6.99 -12.93
CA ILE A 39 -3.36 7.30 -14.20
C ILE A 39 -3.69 8.80 -14.23
N GLY A 40 -2.92 9.54 -15.02
CA GLY A 40 -3.05 10.99 -15.15
C GLY A 40 -2.65 11.76 -13.88
N PRO A 41 -3.16 12.99 -13.70
CA PRO A 41 -2.66 13.88 -12.66
C PRO A 41 -3.13 13.51 -11.25
N ARG A 42 -4.24 12.79 -11.08
CA ARG A 42 -4.86 12.57 -9.75
C ARG A 42 -5.30 11.14 -9.43
N ARG A 43 -5.47 10.25 -10.41
CA ARG A 43 -6.04 8.93 -10.13
C ARG A 43 -4.92 7.96 -9.77
N VAL A 44 -5.06 7.32 -8.61
CA VAL A 44 -4.14 6.30 -8.11
C VAL A 44 -4.95 5.05 -7.86
N TYR A 45 -4.49 3.93 -8.42
CA TYR A 45 -5.12 2.63 -8.28
C TYR A 45 -4.13 1.65 -7.68
N ILE A 46 -4.57 0.87 -6.70
CA ILE A 46 -3.76 -0.12 -5.99
C ILE A 46 -4.07 -1.50 -6.54
N ASN A 47 -3.03 -2.28 -6.83
CA ASN A 47 -3.17 -3.68 -7.22
C ASN A 47 -3.29 -4.52 -5.94
N VAL A 48 -4.53 -4.79 -5.53
CA VAL A 48 -4.80 -5.53 -4.29
C VAL A 48 -4.33 -6.98 -4.34
N ASP A 49 -4.30 -7.61 -5.52
CA ASP A 49 -3.78 -8.97 -5.67
C ASP A 49 -2.26 -9.01 -5.40
N ALA A 50 -1.52 -8.01 -5.90
CA ALA A 50 -0.08 -7.90 -5.65
C ALA A 50 0.21 -7.50 -4.20
N TRP A 51 -0.54 -6.52 -3.66
CA TRP A 51 -0.44 -6.08 -2.27
C TRP A 51 -0.63 -7.24 -1.28
N LYS A 52 -1.67 -8.06 -1.48
CA LYS A 52 -1.93 -9.24 -0.63
C LYS A 52 -0.89 -10.35 -0.81
N LYS A 53 -0.28 -10.48 -2.00
CA LYS A 53 0.80 -11.45 -2.24
C LYS A 53 2.10 -11.04 -1.55
N GLU A 54 2.38 -9.74 -1.43
CA GLU A 54 3.54 -9.23 -0.68
C GLU A 54 3.31 -9.30 0.84
N GLN A 55 2.07 -9.48 1.31
CA GLN A 55 1.71 -9.69 2.71
C GLN A 55 1.94 -11.13 3.22
N THR A 56 2.64 -12.01 2.49
CA THR A 56 2.95 -13.38 2.98
C THR A 56 3.74 -13.43 4.30
N GLY A 57 4.23 -12.28 4.78
CA GLY A 57 4.92 -12.16 6.05
C GLY A 57 6.36 -12.64 5.96
N ASN A 58 7.28 -11.78 6.44
CA ASN A 58 8.70 -12.03 6.74
C ASN A 58 9.71 -11.87 5.57
N ASP A 59 10.76 -11.03 5.69
CA ASP A 59 12.04 -11.42 6.34
C ASP A 59 12.80 -10.30 7.10
N LEU A 60 12.32 -9.05 7.09
CA LEU A 60 13.07 -7.92 7.68
C LEU A 60 12.55 -7.47 9.05
N ALA A 61 11.31 -7.79 9.41
CA ALA A 61 10.73 -7.45 10.72
C ALA A 61 11.19 -8.42 11.83
N ASP A 62 11.34 -9.72 11.53
CA ASP A 62 11.83 -10.70 12.51
C ASP A 62 13.32 -10.56 12.84
N LYS A 63 14.13 -10.03 11.91
CA LYS A 63 15.56 -9.77 12.15
C LYS A 63 15.81 -8.68 13.19
N VAL A 64 14.86 -7.77 13.40
CA VAL A 64 14.99 -6.70 14.39
C VAL A 64 14.50 -7.14 15.77
N LEU A 65 13.56 -8.09 15.85
CA LEU A 65 12.97 -8.57 17.10
C LEU A 65 13.74 -9.74 17.76
N ASN A 66 14.46 -10.57 16.98
CA ASN A 66 15.22 -11.72 17.50
C ASN A 66 16.72 -11.45 17.74
N ASN A 67 17.16 -10.18 17.68
CA ASN A 67 18.56 -9.79 17.88
C ASN A 67 18.76 -9.08 19.24
N GLN A 68 18.30 -9.73 20.32
CA GLN A 68 18.69 -9.40 21.70
C GLN A 68 19.74 -10.37 22.22
#